data_AF-A0A1F6AN20-F1
#
_entry.id   AF-A0A1F6AN20-F1
#
_cell.length_a   1.000
_cell.length_b   1.000
_cell.length_c   1.000
_cell.angle_alpha   90.00
_cell.angle_beta   90.00
_cell.angle_gamma   90.00
#
_symmetry.space_group_name_H-M   'P 1'
#
loop_
_entity.id
_entity.type
_entity.pdbx_description
1 polymer ?
#
loop_
_entity_poly.entity_id
_entity_poly.type
_entity_poly.pdbx_seq_one_letter_code
_entity_poly.pdbx_strand_id
1 'polypeptide(L)'
;MLVLGIDPGIAITGIAVVHEDHGKQKLLHSHAITTPSNLPSSLRLLKLYKSLIEIIKSHKPDVAALENLFFNTNAKTALIVGQARGVIQLALTQNKIPIVEYTPLQVKMALTGYGRADKNQIQQMVKTILKLPTILSPDDVADAAAIALTHCFSYKINKMSNFKAQSSNKVQSSKFKNA
;
A
#
# COMPACT_ATOMS: atom_id res chain seq x y z
N MET A 1 12.03 -3.96 -5.56
CA MET A 1 11.16 -4.23 -4.40
C MET A 1 9.73 -4.38 -4.90
N LEU A 2 9.04 -5.44 -4.51
CA LEU A 2 7.64 -5.69 -4.84
C LEU A 2 6.74 -5.26 -3.67
N VAL A 3 5.88 -4.28 -3.93
CA VAL A 3 4.95 -3.73 -2.95
C VAL A 3 3.54 -4.18 -3.31
N LEU A 4 2.87 -4.84 -2.36
CA LEU A 4 1.45 -5.14 -2.43
C LEU A 4 0.65 -4.03 -1.73
N GLY A 5 0.07 -3.11 -2.50
CA GLY A 5 -0.90 -2.15 -1.99
C GLY A 5 -2.28 -2.77 -1.84
N ILE A 6 -2.93 -2.50 -0.70
CA ILE A 6 -4.26 -3.02 -0.38
C ILE A 6 -5.14 -1.89 0.13
N ASP A 7 -6.30 -1.70 -0.50
CA ASP A 7 -7.40 -0.86 0.00
C ASP A 7 -8.49 -1.76 0.61
N PRO A 8 -8.59 -1.86 1.95
CA PRO A 8 -9.46 -2.83 2.61
C PRO A 8 -10.95 -2.48 2.52
N GLY A 9 -11.75 -3.42 2.02
CA GLY A 9 -13.21 -3.32 2.09
C GLY A 9 -13.88 -4.68 2.01
N ILE A 10 -15.04 -4.84 2.67
CA ILE A 10 -15.73 -6.14 2.65
C ILE A 10 -16.30 -6.45 1.27
N ALA A 11 -16.87 -5.45 0.60
CA ALA A 11 -17.56 -5.63 -0.68
C ALA A 11 -16.57 -5.66 -1.84
N ILE A 12 -15.63 -4.72 -1.81
CA ILE A 12 -14.53 -4.60 -2.74
C ILE A 12 -13.28 -4.39 -1.89
N THR A 13 -12.24 -5.18 -2.12
CA THR A 13 -10.88 -4.90 -1.65
C THR A 13 -10.02 -4.64 -2.88
N GLY A 14 -9.44 -3.45 -2.97
CA GLY A 14 -8.51 -3.09 -4.02
C GLY A 14 -7.14 -3.71 -3.80
N ILE A 15 -6.54 -4.25 -4.86
CA ILE A 15 -5.21 -4.85 -4.85
C ILE A 15 -4.39 -4.22 -5.98
N ALA A 16 -3.16 -3.82 -5.67
CA ALA A 16 -2.16 -3.45 -6.67
C ALA A 16 -0.78 -3.99 -6.29
N VAL A 17 -0.10 -4.65 -7.23
CA VAL A 17 1.30 -5.08 -7.09
C VAL A 17 2.17 -4.14 -7.92
N VAL A 18 3.00 -3.35 -7.23
CA VAL A 18 3.90 -2.39 -7.86
C VAL A 18 5.34 -2.85 -7.66
N HIS A 19 6.10 -2.91 -8.75
CA HIS A 19 7.53 -3.10 -8.71
C HIS A 19 8.23 -1.74 -8.66
N GLU A 20 9.03 -1.52 -7.64
CA GLU A 20 9.98 -0.42 -7.54
C GLU A 20 11.37 -0.91 -7.94
N ASP A 21 11.95 -0.24 -8.93
CA ASP A 21 13.29 -0.49 -9.43
C ASP A 21 14.04 0.83 -9.63
N HIS A 22 14.96 1.14 -8.72
CA HIS A 22 15.80 2.34 -8.77
C HIS A 22 15.03 3.64 -9.03
N GLY A 23 13.84 3.78 -8.44
CA GLY A 23 12.96 4.92 -8.64
C GLY A 23 12.02 4.89 -9.81
N LYS A 24 12.01 3.83 -10.59
CA LYS A 24 10.97 3.56 -11.58
C LYS A 24 9.93 2.66 -10.95
N GLN A 25 8.66 3.03 -11.08
CA GLN A 25 7.54 2.23 -10.60
C GLN A 25 6.83 1.62 -11.80
N LYS A 26 6.49 0.34 -11.70
CA LYS A 26 5.72 -0.38 -12.72
C LYS A 26 4.62 -1.17 -12.05
N LEU A 27 3.39 -1.01 -12.53
CA LEU A 27 2.27 -1.86 -12.14
C LEU A 27 2.47 -3.24 -12.78
N LEU A 28 2.55 -4.27 -11.96
CA LEU A 28 2.64 -5.66 -12.43
C LEU A 28 1.28 -6.34 -12.44
N HIS A 29 0.45 -6.03 -11.46
CA HIS A 29 -0.87 -6.62 -11.31
C HIS A 29 -1.80 -5.66 -10.59
N SER A 30 -3.07 -5.68 -10.95
CA SER A 30 -4.12 -5.00 -10.24
C SER A 30 -5.41 -5.82 -10.28
N HIS A 31 -6.15 -5.84 -9.18
CA HIS A 31 -7.34 -6.66 -9.06
C HIS A 31 -8.31 -6.11 -8.01
N ALA A 32 -9.60 -6.27 -8.23
CA ALA A 32 -10.64 -5.97 -7.26
C ALA A 32 -11.20 -7.29 -6.72
N ILE A 33 -10.88 -7.64 -5.47
CA ILE A 33 -11.50 -8.79 -4.83
C ILE A 33 -12.92 -8.39 -4.45
N THR A 34 -13.91 -8.96 -5.14
CA THR A 34 -15.33 -8.66 -4.91
C THR A 34 -16.03 -9.78 -4.16
N THR A 35 -16.84 -9.41 -3.17
CA THR A 35 -17.69 -10.37 -2.43
C THR A 35 -19.17 -9.99 -2.52
N PRO A 36 -20.03 -10.89 -3.02
CA PRO A 36 -21.47 -10.64 -3.13
C PRO A 36 -22.13 -10.32 -1.78
N SER A 37 -23.05 -9.37 -1.75
CA SER A 37 -23.77 -8.94 -0.54
C SER A 37 -24.79 -9.96 -0.02
N ASN A 38 -25.24 -10.88 -0.87
CA ASN A 38 -26.15 -11.97 -0.52
C ASN A 38 -25.47 -13.12 0.24
N LEU A 39 -24.14 -13.09 0.39
CA LEU A 39 -23.41 -14.06 1.18
C LEU A 39 -23.34 -13.66 2.66
N PRO A 40 -23.43 -14.62 3.60
CA PRO A 40 -23.09 -14.40 5.00
C PRO A 40 -21.69 -13.77 5.16
N SER A 41 -21.54 -12.85 6.11
CA SER A 41 -20.28 -12.12 6.33
C SER A 41 -19.06 -13.04 6.50
N SER A 42 -19.22 -14.18 7.19
CA SER A 42 -18.16 -15.18 7.35
C SER A 42 -17.66 -15.76 6.03
N LEU A 43 -18.56 -16.04 5.08
CA LEU A 43 -18.21 -16.54 3.75
C LEU A 43 -17.56 -15.46 2.88
N ARG A 44 -17.98 -14.20 3.04
CA ARG A 44 -17.34 -13.05 2.38
C ARG A 44 -15.90 -12.90 2.84
N LEU A 45 -15.67 -12.96 4.16
CA LEU A 45 -14.33 -12.94 4.76
C LEU A 45 -13.47 -14.13 4.32
N LEU A 46 -14.04 -15.34 4.24
CA LEU A 46 -13.34 -16.52 3.73
C LEU A 46 -12.94 -16.35 2.25
N LYS A 47 -13.81 -15.78 1.42
CA LYS A 47 -13.51 -15.48 0.02
C LYS A 47 -12.36 -14.48 -0.09
N LEU A 48 -12.41 -13.39 0.67
CA LEU A 48 -11.33 -12.40 0.75
C LEU A 48 -10.00 -13.05 1.12
N TYR A 49 -9.98 -13.87 2.18
CA TYR A 49 -8.79 -14.60 2.60
C TYR A 49 -8.21 -15.46 1.47
N LYS A 50 -9.02 -16.31 0.84
CA LYS A 50 -8.56 -17.23 -0.21
C LYS A 50 -7.99 -16.49 -1.41
N SER A 51 -8.70 -15.46 -1.90
CA SER A 51 -8.25 -14.65 -3.03
C SER A 51 -6.94 -13.91 -2.71
N LEU A 52 -6.80 -13.37 -1.49
CA LEU A 52 -5.56 -12.71 -1.09
C LEU A 52 -4.38 -13.70 -1.01
N ILE A 53 -4.60 -14.91 -0.49
CA ILE A 53 -3.57 -15.95 -0.45
C ILE A 53 -3.07 -16.32 -1.85
N GLU A 54 -3.96 -16.41 -2.84
CA GLU A 54 -3.58 -16.68 -4.23
C GLU A 54 -2.68 -15.56 -4.79
N ILE A 55 -3.01 -14.30 -4.51
CA ILE A 55 -2.23 -13.14 -4.95
C ILE A 55 -0.86 -13.13 -4.28
N ILE A 56 -0.79 -13.37 -2.96
CA ILE A 56 0.46 -13.45 -2.19
C ILE A 56 1.35 -14.57 -2.74
N LYS A 57 0.81 -15.76 -2.98
CA LYS A 57 1.56 -16.90 -3.51
C LYS A 57 2.09 -16.66 -4.92
N SER A 58 1.30 -16.01 -5.77
CA SER A 58 1.64 -15.76 -7.17
C SER A 58 2.71 -14.68 -7.32
N HIS A 59 2.62 -13.60 -6.52
CA HIS A 59 3.50 -12.44 -6.69
C HIS A 59 4.64 -12.37 -5.69
N LYS A 60 4.53 -13.04 -4.53
CA LYS A 60 5.53 -13.04 -3.45
C LYS A 60 6.05 -11.62 -3.12
N PRO A 61 5.17 -10.71 -2.70
CA PRO A 61 5.56 -9.33 -2.42
C PRO A 61 6.59 -9.27 -1.29
N ASP A 62 7.49 -8.29 -1.33
CA ASP A 62 8.47 -8.05 -0.27
C ASP A 62 7.82 -7.38 0.96
N VAL A 63 6.73 -6.64 0.72
CA VAL A 63 6.02 -5.82 1.72
C VAL A 63 4.59 -5.57 1.27
N ALA A 64 3.67 -5.44 2.23
CA ALA A 64 2.32 -4.98 2.00
C ALA A 64 2.11 -3.59 2.61
N ALA A 65 1.48 -2.71 1.84
CA ALA A 65 1.12 -1.36 2.25
C ALA A 65 -0.40 -1.25 2.36
N LEU A 66 -0.90 -0.78 3.50
CA LEU A 66 -2.32 -0.56 3.78
C LEU A 66 -2.59 0.91 4.07
N GLU A 67 -3.79 1.38 3.77
CA GLU A 67 -4.26 2.65 4.33
C GLU A 67 -4.61 2.49 5.82
N ASN A 68 -4.19 3.45 6.62
CA ASN A 68 -4.61 3.58 8.00
C ASN A 68 -5.99 4.22 8.04
N LEU A 69 -6.98 3.47 8.52
CA LEU A 69 -8.36 3.90 8.58
C LEU A 69 -8.57 4.84 9.78
N PHE A 70 -8.78 6.12 9.50
CA PHE A 70 -9.35 7.06 10.48
C PHE A 70 -10.87 7.01 10.38
N PHE A 71 -11.51 6.31 11.32
CA PHE A 71 -12.96 6.21 11.34
C PHE A 71 -13.59 7.46 11.94
N ASN A 72 -14.15 8.32 11.09
CA ASN A 72 -15.17 9.30 11.47
C ASN A 72 -16.54 8.88 10.93
N THR A 73 -16.81 7.57 10.93
CA THR A 73 -17.97 6.93 10.29
C THR A 73 -18.82 6.16 11.30
N ASN A 74 -19.98 5.68 10.87
CA ASN A 74 -20.87 4.85 11.69
C ASN A 74 -20.15 3.56 12.16
N ALA A 75 -20.25 3.26 13.45
CA ALA A 75 -19.64 2.10 14.12
C ALA A 75 -19.90 0.76 13.39
N LYS A 76 -21.07 0.58 12.77
CA LYS A 76 -21.40 -0.65 12.03
C LYS A 76 -20.49 -0.85 10.81
N THR A 77 -20.24 0.22 10.05
CA THR A 77 -19.34 0.17 8.89
C THR A 77 -17.90 -0.04 9.34
N ALA A 78 -17.48 0.66 10.40
CA ALA A 78 -16.15 0.51 10.97
C ALA A 78 -15.88 -0.93 11.43
N LEU A 79 -16.85 -1.59 12.07
CA LEU A 79 -16.73 -2.98 12.51
C LEU A 79 -16.55 -3.94 11.33
N ILE A 80 -17.35 -3.78 10.27
CA ILE A 80 -17.30 -4.65 9.09
C ILE A 80 -15.98 -4.50 8.33
N VAL A 81 -15.51 -3.25 8.13
CA VAL A 81 -14.21 -3.00 7.50
C VAL A 81 -13.08 -3.50 8.40
N GLY A 82 -13.21 -3.36 9.71
CA GLY A 82 -12.27 -3.89 10.70
C GLY A 82 -12.11 -5.41 10.61
N GLN A 83 -13.21 -6.15 10.38
CA GLN A 83 -13.16 -7.60 10.15
C GLN A 83 -12.38 -7.95 8.88
N ALA A 84 -12.64 -7.26 7.76
CA ALA A 84 -11.91 -7.45 6.51
C ALA A 84 -10.41 -7.16 6.68
N ARG A 85 -10.07 -6.04 7.32
CA ARG A 85 -8.68 -5.66 7.64
C ARG A 85 -8.01 -6.71 8.53
N GLY A 86 -8.69 -7.25 9.53
CA GLY A 86 -8.17 -8.32 10.38
C GLY A 86 -7.81 -9.59 9.57
N VAL A 87 -8.68 -9.99 8.64
CA VAL A 87 -8.41 -11.12 7.73
C VAL A 87 -7.21 -10.86 6.81
N ILE A 88 -7.11 -9.64 6.27
CA ILE A 88 -6.00 -9.22 5.42
C ILE A 88 -4.68 -9.29 6.20
N GLN A 89 -4.62 -8.69 7.39
CA GLN A 89 -3.42 -8.69 8.22
C GLN A 89 -3.00 -10.10 8.67
N LEU A 90 -3.98 -10.95 9.01
CA LEU A 90 -3.72 -12.35 9.32
C LEU A 90 -3.09 -13.09 8.13
N ALA A 91 -3.67 -12.95 6.94
CA ALA A 91 -3.16 -13.60 5.73
C ALA A 91 -1.73 -13.17 5.39
N LEU A 92 -1.44 -11.87 5.49
CA LEU A 92 -0.10 -11.31 5.26
C LEU A 92 0.90 -11.84 6.28
N THR A 93 0.55 -11.80 7.56
CA THR A 93 1.43 -12.24 8.66
C THR A 93 1.73 -13.74 8.59
N GLN A 94 0.72 -14.58 8.28
CA GLN A 94 0.91 -16.02 8.08
C GLN A 94 1.91 -16.34 6.95
N ASN A 95 1.99 -15.47 5.94
CA ASN A 95 2.92 -15.60 4.83
C ASN A 95 4.22 -14.81 5.03
N LYS A 96 4.46 -14.32 6.26
CA LYS A 96 5.66 -13.55 6.64
C LYS A 96 5.88 -12.28 5.80
N ILE A 97 4.79 -11.66 5.35
CA ILE A 97 4.85 -10.40 4.60
C ILE A 97 4.80 -9.24 5.61
N PRO A 98 5.84 -8.38 5.67
CA PRO A 98 5.81 -7.19 6.50
C PRO A 98 4.66 -6.26 6.11
N ILE A 99 4.03 -5.65 7.11
CA ILE A 99 2.90 -4.73 6.93
C ILE A 99 3.35 -3.32 7.29
N VAL A 100 3.04 -2.36 6.42
CA VAL A 100 3.25 -0.93 6.66
C VAL A 100 1.97 -0.17 6.39
N GLU A 101 1.68 0.84 7.21
CA GLU A 101 0.43 1.59 7.13
C GLU A 101 0.67 3.07 6.84
N TYR A 102 -0.20 3.65 6.04
CA TYR A 102 -0.12 5.05 5.62
C TYR A 102 -1.42 5.78 5.88
N THR A 103 -1.34 6.96 6.49
CA THR A 103 -2.50 7.84 6.65
C THR A 103 -2.94 8.43 5.30
N PRO A 104 -4.22 8.82 5.14
CA PRO A 104 -4.68 9.50 3.93
C PRO A 104 -3.86 10.75 3.58
N LEU A 105 -3.38 11.47 4.61
CA LEU A 105 -2.51 12.62 4.44
C LEU A 105 -1.15 12.24 3.84
N GLN A 106 -0.55 11.14 4.31
CA GLN A 106 0.72 10.63 3.77
C GLN A 106 0.57 10.20 2.31
N VAL A 107 -0.54 9.54 1.95
CA VAL A 107 -0.81 9.14 0.56
C VAL A 107 -0.90 10.38 -0.35
N LYS A 108 -1.70 11.37 0.06
CA LYS A 108 -1.83 12.65 -0.67
C LYS A 108 -0.47 13.32 -0.85
N MET A 109 0.26 13.51 0.25
CA MET A 109 1.57 14.16 0.21
C MET A 109 2.57 13.43 -0.68
N ALA A 110 2.62 12.10 -0.63
CA ALA A 110 3.59 11.33 -1.40
C ALA A 110 3.34 11.41 -2.92
N LEU A 111 2.07 11.50 -3.34
CA LEU A 111 1.71 11.49 -4.76
C LEU A 111 1.62 12.87 -5.39
N THR A 112 1.15 13.88 -4.65
CA THR A 112 0.88 15.21 -5.21
C THR A 112 1.81 16.29 -4.67
N GLY A 113 2.56 16.01 -3.60
CA GLY A 113 3.41 17.00 -2.91
C GLY A 113 2.66 17.89 -1.92
N TYR A 114 1.33 17.77 -1.78
CA TYR A 114 0.55 18.56 -0.83
C TYR A 114 -0.66 17.78 -0.27
N GLY A 115 -1.03 18.07 0.98
CA GLY A 115 -2.02 17.26 1.72
C GLY A 115 -3.50 17.48 1.37
N ARG A 116 -3.83 18.47 0.53
CA ARG A 116 -5.21 18.85 0.20
C ARG A 116 -5.72 18.30 -1.14
N ALA A 117 -4.96 17.40 -1.77
CA ALA A 117 -5.37 16.81 -3.03
C ALA A 117 -6.71 16.06 -2.91
N ASP A 118 -7.54 16.21 -3.94
CA ASP A 118 -8.77 15.46 -4.10
C ASP A 118 -8.50 14.05 -4.66
N LYS A 119 -9.54 13.19 -4.65
CA LYS A 119 -9.41 11.79 -5.07
C LYS A 119 -9.06 11.66 -6.55
N ASN A 120 -9.62 12.50 -7.42
CA ASN A 120 -9.34 12.46 -8.86
C ASN A 120 -7.88 12.84 -9.12
N GLN A 121 -7.35 13.86 -8.45
CA GLN A 121 -5.94 14.25 -8.55
C GLN A 121 -5.00 13.10 -8.17
N ILE A 122 -5.31 12.36 -7.10
CA ILE A 122 -4.55 11.15 -6.72
C ILE A 122 -4.58 10.13 -7.86
N GLN A 123 -5.76 9.82 -8.39
CA GLN A 123 -5.92 8.85 -9.47
C GLN A 123 -5.19 9.25 -10.76
N GLN A 124 -5.19 10.55 -11.11
CA GLN A 124 -4.40 11.07 -12.25
C GLN A 124 -2.90 10.91 -12.01
N MET A 125 -2.43 11.15 -10.78
CA MET A 125 -1.03 10.94 -10.43
C MET A 125 -0.65 9.47 -10.51
N VAL A 126 -1.48 8.56 -10.01
CA VAL A 126 -1.29 7.10 -10.15
C VAL A 126 -1.14 6.72 -11.63
N LYS A 127 -2.07 7.17 -12.49
CA LYS A 127 -2.01 6.95 -13.94
C LYS A 127 -0.69 7.46 -14.52
N THR A 128 -0.29 8.68 -14.17
CA THR A 128 0.89 9.35 -14.71
C THR A 128 2.18 8.64 -14.29
N ILE A 129 2.34 8.36 -12.99
CA ILE A 129 3.52 7.71 -12.41
C ILE A 129 3.70 6.31 -12.99
N LEU A 130 2.61 5.53 -13.09
CA LEU A 130 2.63 4.16 -13.60
C LEU A 130 2.54 4.08 -15.13
N LYS A 131 2.47 5.23 -15.82
CA LYS A 131 2.36 5.36 -17.29
C LYS A 131 1.21 4.55 -17.89
N LEU A 132 0.05 4.60 -17.22
CA LEU A 132 -1.14 3.88 -17.65
C LEU A 132 -1.91 4.67 -18.71
N PRO A 133 -2.55 3.98 -19.69
CA PRO A 133 -3.34 4.66 -20.73
C PRO A 133 -4.58 5.34 -20.15
N THR A 134 -5.17 4.75 -19.11
CA THR A 134 -6.39 5.22 -18.43
C THR A 134 -6.21 5.14 -16.92
N ILE A 135 -7.12 5.80 -16.20
CA ILE A 135 -7.23 5.65 -14.75
C ILE A 135 -7.62 4.20 -14.43
N LEU A 136 -7.07 3.66 -13.34
CA LEU A 136 -7.44 2.34 -12.85
C LEU A 136 -8.90 2.34 -12.36
N SER A 137 -9.61 1.26 -12.66
CA SER A 137 -10.97 1.03 -12.21
C SER A 137 -11.07 -0.39 -11.62
N PRO A 138 -11.86 -0.62 -10.56
CA PRO A 138 -12.60 0.37 -9.79
C PRO A 138 -11.71 1.30 -8.96
N ASP A 139 -12.32 2.31 -8.35
CA ASP A 139 -11.68 3.27 -7.46
C ASP A 139 -10.77 2.62 -6.40
N ASP A 140 -11.24 1.53 -5.77
CA ASP A 140 -10.50 0.80 -4.74
C ASP A 140 -9.14 0.29 -5.27
N VAL A 141 -9.09 -0.09 -6.56
CA VAL A 141 -7.85 -0.54 -7.21
C VAL A 141 -6.90 0.62 -7.46
N ALA A 142 -7.42 1.80 -7.81
CA ALA A 142 -6.62 3.01 -7.94
C ALA A 142 -6.06 3.45 -6.57
N ASP A 143 -6.88 3.36 -5.52
CA ASP A 143 -6.51 3.67 -4.13
C ASP A 143 -5.45 2.68 -3.63
N ALA A 144 -5.59 1.38 -3.90
CA ALA A 144 -4.56 0.38 -3.63
C ALA A 144 -3.22 0.67 -4.33
N ALA A 145 -3.25 1.10 -5.59
CA ALA A 145 -2.05 1.50 -6.32
C ALA A 145 -1.41 2.78 -5.73
N ALA A 146 -2.23 3.75 -5.31
CA ALA A 146 -1.79 4.94 -4.61
C ALA A 146 -1.06 4.59 -3.30
N ILE A 147 -1.59 3.65 -2.52
CA ILE A 147 -0.98 3.17 -1.28
C ILE A 147 0.37 2.47 -1.55
N ALA A 148 0.44 1.62 -2.58
CA ALA A 148 1.69 0.97 -2.97
C ALA A 148 2.77 1.99 -3.37
N LEU A 149 2.41 2.97 -4.21
CA LEU A 149 3.31 4.06 -4.61
C LEU A 149 3.78 4.91 -3.42
N THR A 150 2.87 5.19 -2.48
CA THR A 150 3.21 5.89 -1.23
C THR A 150 4.34 5.19 -0.49
N HIS A 151 4.31 3.85 -0.40
CA HIS A 151 5.40 3.07 0.18
C HIS A 151 6.69 3.20 -0.62
N CYS A 152 6.64 3.05 -1.95
CA CYS A 152 7.80 3.19 -2.83
C CYS A 152 8.53 4.52 -2.62
N PHE A 153 7.78 5.61 -2.44
CA PHE A 153 8.35 6.94 -2.24
C PHE A 153 8.83 7.19 -0.81
N SER A 154 8.08 6.73 0.20
CA SER A 154 8.45 6.89 1.61
C SER A 154 9.69 6.09 1.99
N TYR A 155 9.84 4.87 1.45
CA TYR A 155 11.00 4.02 1.68
C TYR A 155 12.31 4.68 1.21
N LYS A 156 12.28 5.38 0.08
CA LYS A 156 13.42 6.13 -0.43
C LYS A 156 13.86 7.25 0.50
N ILE A 157 12.92 7.99 1.07
CA ILE A 157 13.22 9.08 2.01
C ILE A 157 13.97 8.52 3.23
N ASN A 158 13.50 7.40 3.79
CA ASN A 158 14.16 6.76 4.93
C ASN A 158 15.54 6.20 4.57
N LYS A 159 15.71 5.63 3.37
CA LYS A 159 17.03 5.14 2.91
C LYS A 159 18.02 6.29 2.71
N MET A 160 17.61 7.42 2.13
CA MET A 160 18.48 8.61 1.97
C MET A 160 18.85 9.26 3.30
N SER A 161 17.92 9.36 4.24
CA SER A 161 18.19 9.85 5.60
C SER A 161 19.20 8.97 6.34
N ASN A 162 19.05 7.64 6.24
CA ASN A 162 19.99 6.69 6.85
C ASN A 162 21.37 6.70 6.19
N PHE A 163 21.44 6.89 4.86
CA PHE A 163 22.71 7.07 4.15
C PHE A 163 23.45 8.35 4.59
N LYS A 164 22.73 9.47 4.77
CA LYS A 164 23.31 10.71 5.28
C LYS A 164 23.80 10.56 6.73
N ALA A 165 23.05 9.88 7.60
CA ALA A 165 23.46 9.62 8.98
C ALA A 165 24.74 8.75 9.07
N GLN A 166 24.86 7.72 8.23
CA GLN A 166 26.05 6.85 8.21
C GLN A 166 27.30 7.52 7.60
N SER A 167 27.13 8.41 6.62
CA SER A 167 28.25 9.15 6.02
C SER A 167 28.80 10.23 6.96
N SER A 168 27.95 10.87 7.77
CA SER A 168 28.38 11.79 8.84
C SER A 168 29.25 11.10 9.90
N ASN A 169 28.91 9.87 10.31
CA ASN A 169 29.67 9.12 11.31
C ASN A 169 31.04 8.63 10.80
N LYS A 170 31.18 8.35 9.50
CA LYS A 170 32.48 7.99 8.90
C LYS A 170 33.46 9.18 8.89
N VAL A 171 32.98 10.40 8.62
CA VAL A 171 33.82 11.62 8.58
C VAL A 171 34.34 12.02 9.96
N GLN A 172 33.58 11.76 11.03
CA GLN A 172 34.08 11.96 12.40
C GLN A 172 35.13 10.91 12.79
N SER A 173 34.96 9.64 12.42
CA SER A 173 35.92 8.57 12.75
C SER A 173 37.28 8.69 12.04
N SER A 174 37.36 9.39 10.90
CA SER A 174 38.62 9.63 10.18
C SER A 174 39.42 10.83 10.70
N LYS A 175 38.80 11.71 11.52
CA LYS A 175 39.51 12.85 12.15
C LYS A 175 40.26 12.46 13.44
N PHE A 176 39.97 11.29 14.02
CA PHE A 176 40.61 10.81 15.26
C PHE A 176 41.70 9.75 15.04
N LYS A 177 42.06 9.42 13.79
CA LYS A 177 43.13 8.45 13.47
C LYS A 177 44.46 9.07 13.02
N ASN A 178 44.54 10.40 12.95
CA ASN A 178 45.77 11.14 12.59
C ASN A 178 46.18 12.16 13.69
N ALA A 179 45.91 11.84 14.96
CA ALA A 179 46.41 12.60 16.11
C ALA A 179 47.26 11.68 16.98
#